data_AF-A0A965MGM8-F1
#
_entry.id   AF-A0A965MGM8-F1
#
_cell.length_a   1.000
_cell.length_b   1.000
_cell.length_c   1.000
_cell.angle_alpha   90.00
_cell.angle_beta   90.00
_cell.angle_gamma   90.00
#
_symmetry.space_group_name_H-M   'P 1'
#
loop_
_entity.id
_entity.type
_entity.pdbx_description
1 polymer ?
#
loop_
_entity_poly.entity_id
_entity_poly.type
_entity_poly.pdbx_seq_one_letter_code
_entity_poly.pdbx_strand_id
1 'polypeptide(L)'
;FSLIYKGKKPELAPAYDLLSTAIYPDLSEKMAMKISGKYKPRDVYLRHFHRLMPETKAAQAAMNRQIKTMIEKMTDAAPSLKASLIKDGLASEVFDEIIAIIEERAKRLIE
;
A
#
# COMPACT_ATOMS: atom_id res chain seq x y z
N PHE A 1 10.72 10.77 -4.03
CA PHE A 1 11.52 10.09 -2.98
C PHE A 1 12.81 10.86 -2.78
N SER A 2 13.43 10.74 -1.61
CA SER A 2 14.71 11.41 -1.31
C SER A 2 15.77 10.41 -0.84
N LEU A 3 17.03 10.83 -0.94
CA LEU A 3 18.19 10.10 -0.46
C LEU A 3 18.86 10.88 0.68
N ILE A 4 19.21 10.20 1.76
CA ILE A 4 20.01 10.72 2.86
C ILE A 4 21.42 10.18 2.70
N TYR A 5 22.42 11.06 2.76
CA TYR A 5 23.82 10.67 2.64
C TYR A 5 24.43 10.43 4.03
N LYS A 6 24.87 9.20 4.29
CA LYS A 6 25.75 8.87 5.42
C LYS A 6 27.18 8.82 4.92
N GLY A 7 27.87 9.96 4.99
CA GLY A 7 29.16 10.14 4.33
C GLY A 7 29.00 10.06 2.81
N LYS A 8 29.74 9.16 2.16
CA LYS A 8 29.65 8.92 0.69
C LYS A 8 28.61 7.88 0.29
N LYS A 9 27.85 7.32 1.23
CA LYS A 9 26.87 6.27 0.98
C LYS A 9 25.45 6.85 0.95
N PRO A 10 24.75 6.81 -0.20
CA PRO A 10 23.33 7.18 -0.24
C PRO A 10 22.47 6.08 0.37
N GLU A 11 21.49 6.47 1.17
CA GLU A 11 20.46 5.61 1.73
C GLU A 11 19.08 6.21 1.45
N LEU A 12 18.05 5.39 1.29
CA LEU A 12 16.68 5.89 1.12
C LEU A 12 16.23 6.62 2.39
N ALA A 13 15.69 7.82 2.22
CA ALA A 13 15.01 8.51 3.31
C ALA A 13 13.77 7.71 3.75
N PRO A 14 13.32 7.84 5.01
CA PRO A 14 11.98 7.41 5.40
C PRO A 14 10.92 7.94 4.43
N ALA A 15 9.86 7.18 4.21
CA ALA A 15 8.77 7.64 3.36
C ALA A 15 8.06 8.86 4.00
N TYR A 16 7.77 9.85 3.17
CA TYR A 16 7.03 11.06 3.51
C TYR A 16 6.02 11.36 2.38
N ASP A 17 5.12 12.32 2.60
CA ASP A 17 3.99 12.62 1.69
C ASP A 17 3.09 11.39 1.39
N LEU A 18 2.92 10.53 2.39
CA LEU A 18 1.99 9.41 2.31
C LEU A 18 0.56 9.90 2.58
N LEU A 19 -0.25 9.92 1.53
CA LEU A 19 -1.68 10.22 1.59
C LEU A 19 -2.45 9.32 0.65
N SER A 20 -3.72 9.06 0.96
CA SER A 20 -4.64 8.32 0.09
C SER A 20 -5.64 9.29 -0.52
N THR A 21 -5.66 9.38 -1.85
CA THR A 21 -6.70 10.11 -2.59
C THR A 21 -7.89 9.22 -2.96
N ALA A 22 -7.88 7.95 -2.56
CA ALA A 22 -8.79 6.93 -3.08
C ALA A 22 -10.27 7.15 -2.71
N ILE A 23 -10.55 7.90 -1.64
CA ILE A 23 -11.92 8.20 -1.20
C ILE A 23 -12.55 9.36 -1.98
N TYR A 24 -11.77 10.11 -2.75
CA TYR A 24 -12.27 11.29 -3.47
C TYR A 24 -12.58 10.92 -4.93
N PRO A 25 -13.86 10.71 -5.30
CA PRO A 25 -14.24 10.18 -6.61
C PRO A 25 -13.88 11.13 -7.77
N ASP A 26 -13.80 12.43 -7.50
CA ASP A 26 -13.48 13.45 -8.50
C ASP A 26 -11.97 13.54 -8.79
N LEU A 27 -11.13 12.84 -8.01
CA LEU A 27 -9.68 12.82 -8.22
C LEU A 27 -9.26 11.64 -9.11
N SER A 28 -8.19 11.85 -9.87
CA SER A 28 -7.62 10.79 -10.70
C SER A 28 -7.14 9.61 -9.86
N GLU A 29 -7.61 8.40 -10.20
CA GLU A 29 -7.14 7.14 -9.63
C GLU A 29 -5.75 6.68 -10.16
N LYS A 30 -5.14 7.42 -11.10
CA LYS A 30 -3.84 7.04 -11.68
C LYS A 30 -2.72 7.24 -10.67
N MET A 31 -1.97 6.16 -10.39
CA MET A 31 -0.72 6.21 -9.65
C MET A 31 0.36 6.97 -10.43
N ALA A 32 1.26 7.65 -9.72
CA ALA A 32 2.39 8.34 -10.32
C ALA A 32 3.37 7.38 -11.03
N MET A 33 3.57 6.18 -10.48
CA MET A 33 4.42 5.14 -11.05
C MET A 33 3.60 3.89 -11.37
N LYS A 34 3.96 3.21 -12.47
CA LYS A 34 3.32 1.96 -12.89
C LYS A 34 3.82 0.77 -12.07
N ILE A 35 2.96 -0.22 -11.88
CA ILE A 35 3.34 -1.58 -11.43
C ILE A 35 3.09 -2.53 -12.59
N SER A 36 4.16 -3.08 -13.17
CA SER A 36 4.08 -3.99 -14.34
C SER A 36 3.14 -3.49 -15.45
N GLY A 37 3.27 -2.21 -15.81
CA GLY A 37 2.46 -1.58 -16.86
C GLY A 37 1.11 -1.01 -16.40
N LYS A 38 0.67 -1.26 -15.16
CA LYS A 38 -0.63 -0.81 -14.64
C LYS A 38 -0.54 0.50 -13.88
N TYR A 39 -1.44 1.42 -14.21
CA TYR A 39 -1.53 2.74 -13.57
C TYR A 39 -2.61 2.82 -12.49
N LYS A 40 -3.67 2.02 -12.58
CA LYS A 40 -4.77 2.07 -11.61
C LYS A 40 -4.57 0.95 -10.59
N PRO A 41 -4.70 1.21 -9.27
CA PRO A 41 -4.56 0.18 -8.25
C PRO A 41 -5.49 -1.02 -8.50
N ARG A 42 -6.70 -0.75 -8.99
CA ARG A 42 -7.70 -1.77 -9.33
C ARG A 42 -7.26 -2.76 -10.42
N ASP A 43 -6.30 -2.38 -11.27
CA ASP A 43 -5.81 -3.25 -12.33
C ASP A 43 -4.56 -4.06 -11.89
N VAL A 44 -4.10 -3.86 -10.66
CA VAL A 44 -2.92 -4.53 -10.08
C VAL A 44 -3.37 -5.79 -9.33
N TYR A 45 -2.58 -6.85 -9.48
CA TYR A 45 -2.82 -8.20 -8.94
C TYR A 45 -1.47 -8.81 -8.57
N LEU A 46 -1.45 -9.90 -7.81
CA LEU A 46 -0.21 -10.53 -7.36
C LEU A 46 0.76 -10.88 -8.51
N ARG A 47 0.24 -11.39 -9.63
CA ARG A 47 1.01 -11.67 -10.85
C ARG A 47 1.79 -10.46 -11.41
N HIS A 48 1.30 -9.25 -11.17
CA HIS A 48 1.99 -8.03 -11.62
C HIS A 48 3.23 -7.74 -10.76
N PHE A 49 3.18 -8.05 -9.46
CA PHE A 49 4.35 -7.99 -8.60
C PHE A 49 5.36 -9.09 -8.92
N HIS A 50 4.89 -10.28 -9.25
CA HIS A 50 5.76 -11.37 -9.69
C HIS A 50 6.62 -11.01 -10.90
N ARG A 51 6.04 -10.29 -11.87
CA ARG A 51 6.76 -9.80 -13.07
C ARG A 51 7.82 -8.75 -12.77
N LEU A 52 7.83 -8.14 -11.57
CA LEU A 52 8.88 -7.23 -11.15
C LEU A 52 10.09 -7.96 -10.55
N MET A 53 9.90 -9.23 -10.17
CA MET A 53 10.92 -10.05 -9.53
C MET A 53 11.63 -10.95 -10.53
N PRO A 54 12.87 -11.39 -10.24
CA PRO A 54 13.51 -12.46 -10.98
C PRO A 54 12.65 -13.72 -11.01
N GLU A 55 12.68 -14.47 -12.12
CA GLU A 55 11.97 -15.73 -12.36
C GLU A 55 12.55 -16.92 -11.55
N THR A 56 12.85 -16.68 -10.27
CA THR A 56 13.33 -17.69 -9.33
C THR A 56 12.24 -17.97 -8.29
N LYS A 57 12.07 -19.24 -7.92
CA LYS A 57 11.10 -19.63 -6.88
C LYS A 57 11.31 -18.87 -5.57
N ALA A 58 12.56 -18.62 -5.21
CA ALA A 58 12.92 -17.89 -3.99
C ALA A 58 12.44 -16.42 -4.03
N ALA A 59 12.68 -15.71 -5.13
CA ALA A 59 12.25 -14.31 -5.27
C ALA A 59 10.71 -14.19 -5.26
N GLN A 60 10.01 -15.10 -5.97
CA GLN A 60 8.55 -15.11 -5.99
C GLN A 60 7.96 -15.44 -4.61
N ALA A 61 8.56 -16.39 -3.87
CA ALA A 61 8.14 -16.70 -2.51
C ALA A 61 8.38 -15.55 -1.53
N ALA A 62 9.51 -14.84 -1.67
CA ALA A 62 9.82 -13.66 -0.85
C ALA A 62 8.80 -12.53 -1.11
N MET A 63 8.44 -12.28 -2.37
CA MET A 63 7.41 -11.30 -2.72
C MET A 63 6.05 -11.66 -2.13
N ASN A 64 5.64 -12.94 -2.22
CA ASN A 64 4.38 -13.41 -1.63
C ASN A 64 4.34 -13.21 -0.12
N ARG A 65 5.42 -13.57 0.57
CA ARG A 65 5.53 -13.33 2.01
C ARG A 65 5.43 -11.85 2.34
N GLN A 66 6.13 -10.99 1.60
CA GLN A 66 6.11 -9.56 1.85
C GLN A 66 4.71 -8.95 1.65
N ILE A 67 4.02 -9.31 0.57
CA ILE A 67 2.65 -8.84 0.30
C ILE A 67 1.70 -9.33 1.40
N LYS A 68 1.77 -10.61 1.76
CA LYS A 68 0.94 -11.18 2.82
C LYS A 68 1.16 -10.46 4.16
N THR A 69 2.41 -10.27 4.58
CA THR A 69 2.75 -9.55 5.81
C THR A 69 2.24 -8.11 5.80
N MET A 70 2.31 -7.42 4.65
CA MET A 70 1.77 -6.06 4.54
C MET A 70 0.25 -6.04 4.67
N ILE A 71 -0.45 -6.98 4.02
CA ILE A 71 -1.91 -7.10 4.13
C ILE A 71 -2.32 -7.35 5.58
N GLU A 72 -1.71 -8.35 6.25
CA GLU A 72 -2.02 -8.67 7.64
C GLU A 72 -1.83 -7.47 8.56
N LYS A 73 -0.72 -6.73 8.40
CA LYS A 73 -0.46 -5.51 9.18
C LYS A 73 -1.48 -4.41 8.90
N MET A 74 -1.87 -4.21 7.65
CA MET A 74 -2.81 -3.15 7.28
C MET A 74 -4.23 -3.45 7.78
N THR A 75 -4.67 -4.70 7.66
CA THR A 75 -5.98 -5.14 8.13
C THR A 75 -6.11 -5.05 9.66
N ASP A 76 -5.02 -5.21 10.41
CA ASP A 76 -5.00 -5.03 11.86
C ASP A 76 -4.85 -3.54 12.28
N ALA A 77 -3.95 -2.82 11.61
CA ALA A 77 -3.62 -1.44 11.97
C ALA A 77 -4.76 -0.46 11.66
N ALA A 78 -5.51 -0.64 10.56
CA ALA A 78 -6.51 0.33 10.14
C ALA A 78 -7.71 0.44 11.11
N PRO A 79 -8.36 -0.67 11.54
CA PRO A 79 -9.41 -0.60 12.56
C PRO A 79 -8.90 -0.15 13.93
N SER A 80 -7.70 -0.59 14.33
CA SER A 80 -7.07 -0.18 15.59
C SER A 80 -6.79 1.32 15.62
N LEU A 81 -6.31 1.89 14.51
CA LEU A 81 -6.09 3.33 14.39
C LEU A 81 -7.41 4.10 14.43
N LYS A 82 -8.45 3.63 13.73
CA LYS A 82 -9.81 4.22 13.81
C LYS A 82 -10.28 4.29 15.27
N ALA A 83 -10.16 3.19 16.01
CA ALA A 83 -10.58 3.14 17.41
C ALA A 83 -9.80 4.13 18.29
N SER A 84 -8.48 4.24 18.07
CA SER A 84 -7.64 5.22 18.78
C SER A 84 -8.04 6.67 18.47
N LEU A 85 -8.24 7.01 17.18
CA LEU A 85 -8.63 8.36 16.76
C LEU A 85 -9.99 8.76 17.34
N ILE A 86 -10.97 7.85 17.35
CA ILE A 86 -12.27 8.10 17.97
C ILE A 86 -12.14 8.35 19.47
N LYS A 87 -11.29 7.58 20.15
CA LYS A 87 -11.00 7.77 21.58
C LYS A 87 -10.38 9.15 21.85
N ASP A 88 -9.56 9.65 20.93
CA ASP A 88 -8.94 10.97 20.99
C ASP A 88 -9.89 12.10 20.55
N GLY A 89 -11.18 11.79 20.29
CA GLY A 89 -12.22 12.75 19.93
C GLY A 89 -12.31 13.08 18.44
N LEU A 90 -11.53 12.40 17.60
CA LEU A 90 -11.54 12.55 16.15
C LEU A 90 -12.41 11.45 15.55
N ALA A 91 -13.70 11.74 15.34
CA ALA A 91 -14.63 10.83 14.69
C ALA A 91 -14.98 11.33 13.29
N SER A 92 -15.00 10.43 12.30
CA SER A 92 -15.42 10.72 10.94
C SER A 92 -15.92 9.46 10.24
N GLU A 93 -16.97 9.60 9.44
CA GLU A 93 -17.54 8.51 8.63
C GLU A 93 -16.55 8.02 7.56
N VAL A 94 -15.64 8.90 7.11
CA VAL A 94 -14.63 8.57 6.08
C VAL A 94 -13.68 7.47 6.51
N PHE A 95 -13.54 7.20 7.81
CA PHE A 95 -12.67 6.12 8.30
C PHE A 95 -13.15 4.75 7.83
N ASP A 96 -14.46 4.53 7.82
CA ASP A 96 -15.04 3.27 7.35
C ASP A 96 -14.87 3.10 5.84
N GLU A 97 -15.02 4.18 5.08
CA GLU A 97 -14.76 4.18 3.63
C GLU A 97 -13.29 3.86 3.31
N ILE A 98 -12.34 4.45 4.06
CA ILE A 98 -10.91 4.16 3.92
C ILE A 98 -10.63 2.68 4.22
N ILE A 99 -11.18 2.15 5.31
CA ILE A 99 -11.00 0.75 5.71
C ILE A 99 -11.57 -0.19 4.63
N ALA A 100 -12.77 0.09 4.11
CA ALA A 100 -13.39 -0.70 3.05
C ALA A 100 -12.51 -0.77 1.79
N ILE A 101 -11.89 0.36 1.38
CA ILE A 101 -10.96 0.39 0.25
C ILE A 101 -9.69 -0.42 0.53
N ILE A 102 -9.16 -0.36 1.76
CA ILE A 102 -8.00 -1.17 2.17
C ILE A 102 -8.33 -2.66 2.06
N GLU A 103 -9.48 -3.08 2.57
CA GLU A 103 -9.93 -4.47 2.52
C GLU A 103 -10.18 -4.98 1.10
N GLU A 104 -10.83 -4.18 0.25
CA GLU A 104 -11.07 -4.53 -1.16
C GLU A 104 -9.73 -4.77 -1.88
N ARG A 105 -8.78 -3.86 -1.70
CA ARG A 105 -7.45 -3.95 -2.33
C ARG A 105 -6.64 -5.11 -1.79
N ALA A 106 -6.74 -5.39 -0.49
CA ALA A 106 -6.09 -6.54 0.14
C ALA A 106 -6.60 -7.85 -0.47
N LYS A 107 -7.92 -8.03 -0.60
CA LYS A 107 -8.52 -9.23 -1.21
C LYS A 107 -8.01 -9.46 -2.63
N ARG A 108 -7.96 -8.41 -3.45
CA ARG A 108 -7.48 -8.49 -4.84
C ARG A 108 -6.01 -8.90 -4.99
N LEU A 109 -5.19 -8.69 -3.97
CA LEU A 109 -3.78 -9.09 -3.97
C LEU A 109 -3.57 -10.53 -3.49
N ILE A 110 -4.61 -11.16 -2.93
CA ILE A 110 -4.61 -12.56 -2.51
C ILE A 110 -5.21 -13.46 -3.59
N GLU A 111 -6.10 -12.93 -4.43
CA GLU A 111 -6.63 -13.54 -5.67
C GLU A 111 -5.59 -13.71 -6.78
#